data_AF-A0A1H1JQL9-F1
#
_entry.id   AF-A0A1H1JQL9-F1
#
_cell.length_a   1.000
_cell.length_b   1.000
_cell.length_c   1.000
_cell.angle_alpha   90.00
_cell.angle_beta   90.00
_cell.angle_gamma   90.00
#
_symmetry.space_group_name_H-M   'P 1'
#
loop_
_entity.id
_entity.type
_entity.pdbx_description
1 polymer ?
#
loop_
_entity_poly.entity_id
_entity_poly.type
_entity_poly.pdbx_seq_one_letter_code
_entity_poly.pdbx_strand_id
1 'polypeptide(L)'
;MKQREGQQRLFERDENLRERMIAWIRRRMDDHGITFEALAESLEADANAVAAVLYRDAFGNTWDGRGDKPAWLARAIHAGQSIDHFRC
;
A
#
# COMPACT_ATOMS: atom_id res chain seq x y z
N MET A 1 4.72 35.23 19.30
CA MET A 1 5.89 34.31 19.23
C MET A 1 5.59 32.88 19.67
N LYS A 2 4.64 32.61 20.59
CA LYS A 2 4.38 31.27 21.15
C LYS A 2 3.85 30.19 20.19
N GLN A 3 3.33 30.54 19.01
CA GLN A 3 2.76 29.55 18.08
C GLN A 3 3.82 28.81 17.23
N ARG A 4 5.02 29.38 17.03
CA ARG A 4 6.09 28.73 16.25
C ARG A 4 6.81 27.63 17.06
N GLU A 5 6.97 27.82 18.37
CA GLU A 5 7.64 26.85 19.26
C GLU A 5 6.83 25.56 19.45
N GLY A 6 5.50 25.63 19.42
CA GLY A 6 4.63 24.46 19.51
C GLY A 6 4.70 23.57 18.26
N GLN A 7 4.79 24.17 17.07
CA GLN A 7 4.97 23.44 15.82
C GLN A 7 6.36 22.80 15.74
N GLN A 8 7.41 23.53 16.13
CA GLN A 8 8.79 23.03 16.14
C GLN A 8 8.97 21.77 17.01
N ARG A 9 8.37 21.75 18.21
CA ARG A 9 8.43 20.59 19.12
C ARG A 9 7.65 19.37 18.63
N LEU A 10 6.62 19.55 17.81
CA LEU A 10 5.86 18.46 17.21
C LEU A 10 6.66 17.81 16.06
N PHE A 11 7.26 18.62 15.19
CA PHE A 11 8.11 18.14 14.10
C PHE A 11 9.38 17.45 14.60
N GLU A 12 10.03 17.98 15.65
CA GLU A 12 11.18 17.31 16.28
C GLU A 12 10.79 15.95 16.88
N ARG A 13 9.57 15.81 17.42
CA ARG A 13 9.10 14.55 18.01
C ARG A 13 8.81 13.49 16.94
N ASP A 14 8.32 13.91 15.79
CA ASP A 14 8.07 13.06 14.62
C ASP A 14 9.36 12.64 13.90
N GLU A 15 10.34 13.55 13.78
CA GLU A 15 11.65 13.23 13.21
C GLU A 15 12.41 12.24 14.10
N ASN A 16 12.41 12.48 15.42
CA ASN A 16 12.93 11.53 16.40
C ASN A 16 12.21 10.17 16.33
N LEU A 17 10.90 10.14 16.08
CA LEU A 17 10.15 8.89 15.92
C LEU A 17 10.57 8.14 14.65
N ARG A 18 10.69 8.86 13.53
CA ARG A 18 11.13 8.29 12.24
C ARG A 18 12.53 7.71 12.36
N GLU A 19 13.48 8.45 12.92
CA GLU A 19 14.85 7.98 13.10
C GLU A 19 14.92 6.75 14.02
N ARG A 20 14.17 6.78 15.13
CA ARG A 20 14.08 5.64 16.05
C ARG A 20 13.47 4.42 15.38
N MET A 21 12.44 4.60 14.55
CA MET A 21 11.82 3.53 13.80
C MET A 21 12.81 2.92 12.79
N ILE A 22 13.56 3.75 12.06
CA ILE A 22 14.58 3.28 11.12
C ILE A 22 15.66 2.49 11.87
N ALA A 23 16.15 3.00 13.00
CA ALA A 23 17.13 2.30 13.81
C ALA A 23 16.60 0.95 14.33
N TRP A 24 15.34 0.90 14.75
CA TRP A 24 14.68 -0.33 15.19
C TRP A 24 14.54 -1.34 14.05
N ILE A 25 14.09 -0.93 12.86
CA ILE A 25 13.97 -1.79 11.67
C ILE A 25 15.33 -2.36 11.30
N ARG A 26 16.37 -1.52 11.21
CA ARG A 26 17.74 -1.96 10.87
C ARG A 26 18.27 -2.99 11.84
N ARG A 27 18.08 -2.77 13.15
CA ARG A 27 18.45 -3.75 14.17
C ARG A 27 17.69 -5.06 14.00
N ARG A 28 16.39 -4.98 13.71
CA ARG A 28 15.55 -6.16 13.50
C ARG A 28 15.96 -6.94 12.24
N MET A 29 16.38 -6.24 11.20
CA MET A 29 16.93 -6.86 10.00
C MET A 29 18.19 -7.67 10.32
N ASP A 30 19.11 -7.08 11.10
CA ASP A 30 20.34 -7.76 11.55
C ASP A 30 20.05 -9.00 12.41
N ASP A 31 19.16 -8.85 13.41
CA ASP A 31 18.76 -9.94 14.32
C ASP A 31 18.18 -11.17 13.56
N HIS A 32 17.57 -10.96 12.40
CA HIS A 32 16.88 -11.99 11.61
C HIS A 32 17.57 -12.33 10.28
N GLY A 33 18.74 -11.74 10.01
CA GLY A 33 19.44 -11.95 8.74
C GLY A 33 18.66 -11.47 7.50
N ILE A 34 17.81 -10.47 7.65
CA ILE A 34 17.05 -9.88 6.54
C ILE A 34 17.94 -8.88 5.82
N THR A 35 18.24 -9.15 4.55
CA THR A 35 19.00 -8.20 3.72
C THR A 35 18.12 -7.03 3.28
N PHE A 36 18.74 -5.91 2.92
CA PHE A 36 18.01 -4.77 2.39
C PHE A 36 17.33 -5.12 1.06
N GLU A 37 17.99 -5.91 0.23
CA GLU A 37 17.51 -6.40 -1.06
C GLU A 37 16.24 -7.24 -0.87
N ALA A 38 16.25 -8.21 0.05
CA ALA A 38 15.08 -9.04 0.33
C ALA A 38 13.88 -8.23 0.84
N LEU A 39 14.15 -7.21 1.68
CA LEU A 39 13.10 -6.29 2.14
C LEU A 39 12.53 -5.45 0.98
N ALA A 40 13.39 -4.94 0.10
CA ALA A 40 12.96 -4.17 -1.07
C ALA A 40 12.12 -5.04 -2.03
N GLU A 41 12.57 -6.25 -2.34
CA GLU A 41 11.85 -7.22 -3.17
C GLU A 41 10.47 -7.55 -2.58
N SER A 42 10.36 -7.75 -1.26
CA SER A 42 9.08 -7.99 -0.60
C SER A 42 8.13 -6.81 -0.74
N LEU A 43 8.62 -5.58 -0.55
CA LEU A 43 7.80 -4.37 -0.68
C LEU A 43 7.33 -4.16 -2.12
N GLU A 44 8.20 -4.42 -3.11
CA GLU A 44 7.82 -4.39 -4.52
C GLU A 44 6.80 -5.48 -4.86
N ALA A 45 6.96 -6.70 -4.33
CA ALA A 45 6.01 -7.77 -4.50
C ALA A 45 4.63 -7.41 -3.91
N ASP A 46 4.60 -6.82 -2.72
CA ASP A 46 3.35 -6.35 -2.09
C ASP A 46 2.70 -5.23 -2.90
N ALA A 47 3.50 -4.24 -3.35
CA ALA A 47 3.00 -3.16 -4.20
C ALA A 47 2.44 -3.71 -5.53
N ASN A 48 3.11 -4.69 -6.13
CA ASN A 48 2.66 -5.36 -7.34
C ASN A 48 1.42 -6.21 -7.10
N ALA A 49 1.29 -6.87 -5.95
CA ALA A 49 0.11 -7.64 -5.58
C ALA A 49 -1.12 -6.75 -5.38
N VAL A 50 -0.92 -5.57 -4.76
CA VAL A 50 -1.96 -4.54 -4.66
C VAL A 50 -2.32 -4.01 -6.05
N ALA A 51 -1.34 -3.71 -6.89
CA ALA A 51 -1.56 -3.27 -8.27
C ALA A 51 -2.22 -4.36 -9.14
N ALA A 52 -2.01 -5.64 -8.82
CA ALA A 52 -2.64 -6.78 -9.46
C ALA A 52 -4.10 -6.99 -9.03
N VAL A 53 -4.65 -6.22 -8.10
CA VAL A 53 -6.10 -6.18 -7.85
C VAL A 53 -6.62 -4.84 -8.37
N LEU A 54 -6.77 -4.75 -9.68
CA LEU A 54 -7.18 -3.50 -10.32
C LEU A 54 -8.68 -3.23 -10.13
N TYR A 55 -9.49 -4.29 -10.06
CA TYR A 55 -10.94 -4.21 -9.87
C TYR A 55 -11.44 -5.17 -8.79
N ARG A 56 -12.46 -4.77 -8.02
CA ARG A 56 -13.11 -5.53 -6.97
C ARG A 56 -14.61 -5.22 -6.88
N ASP A 57 -15.44 -6.23 -6.60
CA ASP A 57 -16.86 -6.04 -6.28
C ASP A 57 -17.19 -6.19 -4.78
N ALA A 58 -18.45 -5.92 -4.42
CA ALA A 58 -18.94 -6.04 -3.04
C ALA A 58 -18.98 -7.48 -2.50
N PHE A 59 -18.86 -8.49 -3.37
CA PHE A 59 -18.86 -9.91 -3.02
C PHE A 59 -17.44 -10.47 -2.86
N GLY A 60 -16.41 -9.63 -3.03
CA GLY A 60 -15.00 -10.00 -2.88
C GLY A 60 -14.37 -10.60 -4.14
N ASN A 61 -15.07 -10.58 -5.29
CA ASN A 61 -14.46 -10.95 -6.55
C ASN A 61 -13.43 -9.89 -6.94
N THR A 62 -12.30 -10.32 -7.50
CA THR A 62 -11.23 -9.42 -7.94
C THR A 62 -10.84 -9.72 -9.38
N TRP A 63 -10.28 -8.71 -10.06
CA TRP A 63 -9.70 -8.85 -11.37
C TRP A 63 -8.50 -7.93 -11.52
N ASP A 64 -7.43 -8.46 -12.10
CA ASP A 64 -6.14 -7.78 -12.27
C ASP A 64 -6.07 -6.90 -13.53
N GLY A 65 -7.15 -6.87 -14.31
CA GLY A 65 -7.20 -6.15 -15.58
C GLY A 65 -6.56 -6.92 -16.74
N ARG A 66 -6.06 -8.14 -16.52
CA ARG A 66 -5.42 -8.99 -17.54
C ARG A 66 -6.34 -10.13 -17.95
N GLY A 67 -6.22 -10.53 -19.21
CA GLY A 67 -7.05 -11.59 -19.79
C GLY A 67 -8.51 -11.20 -19.98
N ASP A 68 -9.38 -12.21 -20.11
CA ASP A 68 -10.81 -11.99 -20.33
C ASP A 68 -11.49 -11.46 -19.08
N LYS A 69 -12.45 -10.53 -19.28
CA LYS A 69 -13.24 -9.96 -18.19
C LYS A 69 -14.06 -11.07 -17.53
N PRO A 70 -14.00 -11.22 -16.20
CA PRO A 70 -14.83 -12.17 -15.48
C PRO A 70 -16.32 -11.89 -15.67
N ALA A 71 -17.15 -12.93 -15.53
CA ALA A 71 -18.60 -12.84 -15.74
C ALA A 71 -19.28 -11.78 -14.85
N TRP A 72 -18.80 -11.60 -13.60
CA TRP A 72 -19.34 -10.59 -12.68
C TRP A 72 -19.15 -9.17 -13.22
N LEU A 73 -17.95 -8.87 -13.73
CA LEU A 73 -17.59 -7.55 -14.24
C LEU A 73 -18.26 -7.28 -15.60
N ALA A 74 -18.29 -8.29 -16.47
CA ALA A 74 -19.00 -8.20 -17.74
C ALA A 74 -20.50 -7.90 -17.52
N ARG A 75 -21.17 -8.62 -16.61
CA ARG A 75 -22.59 -8.39 -16.27
C ARG A 75 -22.84 -6.98 -15.73
N ALA A 76 -21.98 -6.49 -14.85
CA ALA A 76 -22.08 -5.13 -14.32
C ALA A 76 -21.97 -4.06 -15.40
N ILE A 77 -20.99 -4.19 -16.31
CA ILE A 77 -20.81 -3.28 -17.44
C ILE A 77 -22.01 -3.35 -18.40
N HIS A 78 -22.51 -4.55 -18.70
CA HIS A 78 -23.71 -4.72 -19.53
C HIS A 78 -24.96 -4.12 -18.88
N ALA A 79 -25.03 -4.05 -17.56
CA ALA A 79 -26.08 -3.37 -16.81
C ALA A 79 -25.92 -1.83 -16.78
N GLY A 80 -24.90 -1.28 -17.45
CA GLY A 80 -24.64 0.16 -17.55
C GLY A 80 -23.76 0.74 -16.45
N GLN A 81 -23.15 -0.09 -15.59
CA GLN A 81 -22.22 0.40 -14.59
C GLN A 81 -20.84 0.68 -15.23
N SER A 82 -20.21 1.79 -14.84
CA SER A 82 -18.84 2.06 -15.24
C SER A 82 -17.88 1.06 -14.59
N ILE A 83 -16.92 0.57 -15.36
CA ILE A 83 -15.85 -0.29 -14.86
C ILE A 83 -15.02 0.39 -13.75
N ASP A 84 -14.92 1.73 -13.78
CA ASP A 84 -14.21 2.51 -12.75
C ASP A 84 -14.87 2.42 -11.37
N HIS A 85 -16.17 2.08 -11.30
CA HIS A 85 -16.86 1.85 -10.03
C HIS A 85 -16.23 0.69 -9.23
N PHE A 86 -15.61 -0.25 -9.93
CA PHE A 86 -14.99 -1.42 -9.33
C PHE A 86 -13.50 -1.22 -9.06
N ARG A 87 -12.90 -0.08 -9.45
CA ARG A 87 -11.45 0.09 -9.36
C ARG A 87 -10.99 0.23 -7.91
N CYS A 88 -9.92 -0.48 -7.53
CA CYS A 88 -9.27 -0.34 -6.22
C CYS A 88 -8.24 0.80 -6.21
#